data_AF-A0A164FMC7-F1
#
_entry.id   AF-A0A164FMC7-F1
#
_cell.length_a   1.000
_cell.length_b   1.000
_cell.length_c   1.000
_cell.angle_alpha   90.00
_cell.angle_beta   90.00
_cell.angle_gamma   90.00
#
_symmetry.space_group_name_H-M   'P 1'
#
loop_
_entity.id
_entity.type
_entity.pdbx_description
1 polymer ?
#
loop_
_entity_poly.entity_id
_entity_poly.type
_entity_poly.pdbx_seq_one_letter_code
_entity_poly.pdbx_strand_id
1 'polypeptide(L)' 'PKNSTITTEITSCGPQPKLGDYTLDTEGWELTPYNLCYWHKNFVNINGRAHFYKNSSWHPIVLRCNNPRT' A
#
# COMPACT_ATOMS: atom_id res chain seq x y z
N PRO A 1 -10.32 -2.49 -18.57
CA PRO A 1 -9.55 -2.58 -17.30
C PRO A 1 -10.47 -2.94 -16.12
N LYS A 2 -10.28 -4.10 -15.48
CA LYS A 2 -10.97 -4.39 -14.21
C LYS A 2 -10.41 -3.43 -13.16
N ASN A 3 -11.28 -2.63 -12.53
CA ASN A 3 -10.90 -1.87 -11.35
C ASN A 3 -10.72 -2.87 -10.21
N SER A 4 -9.48 -3.31 -10.03
CA SER A 4 -9.07 -4.17 -8.94
C SER A 4 -8.95 -3.33 -7.68
N THR A 5 -9.90 -3.48 -6.76
CA THR A 5 -9.86 -2.78 -5.47
C THR A 5 -8.92 -3.55 -4.53
N ILE A 6 -7.85 -2.88 -4.10
CA ILE A 6 -6.97 -3.41 -3.05
C ILE A 6 -7.73 -3.31 -1.71
N THR A 7 -7.95 -4.44 -1.07
CA THR A 7 -8.51 -4.51 0.28
C THR A 7 -7.39 -4.54 1.31
N THR A 8 -7.74 -4.42 2.59
CA THR A 8 -6.78 -4.50 3.69
C THR A 8 -7.24 -5.53 4.70
N GLU A 9 -6.36 -6.47 5.03
CA GLU A 9 -6.58 -7.46 6.07
C GLU A 9 -5.76 -7.03 7.30
N ILE A 10 -6.41 -6.81 8.44
CA ILE A 10 -5.70 -6.50 9.69
C ILE A 10 -5.24 -7.82 10.30
N THR A 11 -3.93 -8.02 10.32
CA THR A 11 -3.30 -9.22 10.89
C THR A 11 -2.57 -8.87 12.18
N SER A 12 -2.01 -9.88 12.87
CA SER A 12 -1.12 -9.67 14.02
C SER A 12 0.11 -8.83 13.71
N CYS A 13 0.53 -8.77 12.44
CA CYS A 13 1.66 -7.97 11.97
C CYS A 13 1.23 -6.59 11.44
N GLY A 14 -0.05 -6.24 11.59
CA GLY A 14 -0.62 -4.97 11.15
C GLY A 14 -1.39 -5.07 9.83
N PRO A 15 -1.69 -3.92 9.19
CA PRO A 15 -2.48 -3.85 7.97
C PRO A 15 -1.74 -4.46 6.77
N GLN A 16 -2.33 -5.48 6.15
CA GLN A 16 -1.79 -6.16 4.98
C GLN A 16 -2.64 -5.81 3.74
N PRO A 17 -2.07 -5.24 2.67
CA PRO A 17 -2.80 -5.06 1.42
C PRO A 17 -3.10 -6.42 0.77
N LYS A 18 -4.31 -6.60 0.24
CA LYS A 18 -4.74 -7.84 -0.38
C LYS A 18 -5.53 -7.59 -1.66
N LEU A 19 -5.28 -8.42 -2.66
CA LEU A 19 -5.98 -8.44 -3.93
C LEU A 19 -6.30 -9.89 -4.32
N GLY A 20 -7.44 -10.39 -3.86
CA GLY A 20 -7.78 -11.81 -3.98
C GLY A 20 -6.77 -12.67 -3.21
N ASP A 21 -6.11 -13.59 -3.92
CA ASP A 21 -5.07 -14.47 -3.36
C ASP A 21 -3.66 -13.88 -3.46
N TYR A 22 -3.56 -12.63 -3.89
CA TYR A 22 -2.30 -11.91 -4.07
C TYR A 22 -2.19 -10.72 -3.12
N THR A 23 -0.97 -10.24 -2.95
CA THR A 23 -0.63 -8.95 -2.35
C THR A 23 0.30 -8.20 -3.30
N LEU A 24 0.54 -6.92 -3.02
CA LEU A 24 1.59 -6.20 -3.74
C LEU A 24 2.95 -6.81 -3.32
N ASP A 25 4.00 -6.68 -4.13
CA ASP A 25 5.38 -6.91 -3.71
C ASP A 25 5.89 -5.72 -2.87
N THR A 26 6.85 -5.93 -1.96
CA THR A 26 7.36 -4.89 -1.04
C THR A 26 7.93 -3.63 -1.72
N GLU A 27 8.33 -3.69 -2.99
CA GLU A 27 8.69 -2.54 -3.81
C GLU A 27 7.48 -1.93 -4.55
N GLY A 28 6.43 -2.73 -4.67
CA GLY A 28 5.12 -2.36 -5.20
C GLY A 28 5.09 -2.25 -6.72
N TRP A 29 5.97 -3.01 -7.38
CA TRP A 29 6.03 -3.13 -8.84
C TRP A 29 5.35 -4.40 -9.38
N GLU A 30 5.24 -5.44 -8.55
CA GLU A 30 4.67 -6.74 -8.94
C GLU A 30 3.58 -7.21 -7.97
N LEU A 31 2.79 -8.21 -8.37
CA LEU A 31 1.88 -8.95 -7.50
C LEU A 31 2.57 -10.23 -7.05
N THR A 32 2.48 -10.55 -5.77
CA THR A 32 3.06 -11.74 -5.15
C THR A 32 1.97 -12.52 -4.42
N PRO A 33 2.09 -13.85 -4.25
CA PRO A 33 1.13 -14.63 -3.47
C PRO A 33 0.95 -14.03 -2.06
N TYR A 34 -0.29 -13.94 -1.61
CA TYR A 34 -0.59 -13.42 -0.28
C TYR A 34 0.03 -14.33 0.79
N ASN A 35 0.79 -13.73 1.70
CA ASN A 35 1.27 -14.38 2.91
C ASN A 35 0.99 -13.47 4.10
N LEU A 36 0.57 -14.09 5.21
CA LEU A 36 0.40 -13.41 6.48
C LEU A 36 1.74 -12.79 6.87
N CYS A 37 1.73 -11.50 7.20
CA CYS A 37 2.91 -10.74 7.61
C CYS A 37 3.96 -10.50 6.51
N TYR A 38 3.61 -10.64 5.23
CA TYR A 38 4.51 -10.31 4.12
C TYR A 38 4.85 -8.81 4.09
N TRP A 39 3.83 -7.96 4.28
CA TRP A 39 3.98 -6.52 4.21
C TRP A 39 4.43 -5.94 5.54
N HIS A 40 5.65 -5.41 5.58
CA HIS A 40 6.27 -4.85 6.78
C HIS A 40 6.54 -3.34 6.67
N LYS A 41 6.15 -2.71 5.55
CA LYS A 41 6.32 -1.27 5.31
C LYS A 41 5.06 -0.51 5.68
N ASN A 42 5.22 0.73 6.15
CA ASN A 42 4.11 1.62 6.49
C ASN A 42 3.39 2.23 5.27
N PHE A 43 3.92 2.00 4.06
CA PHE A 43 3.36 2.50 2.82
C PHE A 43 3.32 1.42 1.75
N VAL A 44 2.43 1.58 0.78
CA VAL A 44 2.23 0.74 -0.40
C VAL A 44 2.34 1.58 -1.65
N ASN A 45 2.85 1.01 -2.74
CA ASN A 45 2.79 1.65 -4.05
C ASN A 45 1.53 1.17 -4.78
N ILE A 46 0.61 2.10 -5.05
CA ILE A 46 -0.60 1.83 -5.84
C ILE A 46 -0.52 2.72 -7.07
N ASN A 47 -0.41 2.10 -8.25
CA ASN A 47 -0.32 2.78 -9.54
C ASN A 47 0.80 3.85 -9.60
N GLY A 48 1.99 3.54 -9.08
CA GLY A 48 3.14 4.45 -9.08
C GLY A 48 3.08 5.55 -8.00
N ARG A 49 2.14 5.48 -7.06
CA ARG A 49 1.98 6.45 -5.96
C ARG A 49 2.06 5.75 -4.62
N ALA A 50 2.89 6.28 -3.73
CA ALA A 50 2.97 5.81 -2.36
C ALA A 50 1.70 6.20 -1.60
N HIS A 51 1.11 5.25 -0.86
CA HIS A 51 -0.03 5.44 0.02
C HIS A 51 0.29 4.88 1.40
N PHE A 52 -0.19 5.55 2.46
CA PHE A 52 -0.08 5.08 3.83
C PHE A 52 -1.45 4.66 4.36
N TYR A 53 -1.48 3.68 5.26
CA TYR A 53 -2.73 3.22 5.87
C TYR A 53 -3.08 4.10 7.07
N LYS A 54 -4.28 4.71 7.07
CA LYS A 54 -4.82 5.47 8.19
C LYS A 54 -6.35 5.44 8.14
N ASN A 55 -7.02 5.45 9.30
CA ASN A 55 -8.48 5.48 9.40
C ASN A 55 -9.17 4.43 8.51
N SER A 56 -8.62 3.21 8.52
CA SER A 56 -9.12 2.08 7.73
C SER A 56 -9.04 2.24 6.20
N SER A 57 -8.22 3.16 5.69
CA SER A 57 -8.08 3.43 4.26
C SER A 57 -6.64 3.75 3.85
N TRP A 58 -6.35 3.57 2.56
CA TRP A 58 -5.07 3.95 1.94
C TRP A 58 -5.12 5.40 1.46
N HIS A 59 -4.28 6.24 2.03
CA HIS A 59 -4.20 7.67 1.71
C HIS A 59 -2.91 7.97 0.94
N PRO A 60 -2.95 8.75 -0.14
CA PRO A 60 -1.75 9.09 -0.89
C PRO A 60 -0.78 9.92 -0.05
N ILE A 61 0.51 9.57 -0.11
CA ILE A 61 1.59 10.39 0.44
C ILE A 61 1.86 11.50 -0.57
N VAL A 62 1.48 12.73 -0.22
CA VAL A 62 1.84 13.92 -0.99
C VAL A 62 3.12 14.48 -0.37
N LEU A 63 4.27 14.17 -0.96
CA LEU A 63 5.51 14.87 -0.65
C LEU A 63 5.39 16.30 -1.19
N ARG A 64 4.97 17.23 -0.33
CA ARG A 64 5.19 18.64 -0.60
C ARG A 64 6.64 18.94 -0.28
N CYS A 65 7.48 18.99 -1.31
CA CYS A 65 8.70 19.77 -1.22
C CYS A 65 8.26 21.23 -1.07
N ASN A 66 8.16 21.73 0.17
CA ASN A 66 8.10 23.17 0.39
C ASN A 66 9.43 23.71 -0.14
N ASN A 67 9.42 24.35 -1.30
CA ASN A 67 10.54 25.14 -1.77
C ASN A 67 10.78 26.24 -0.73
N PRO A 68 11.90 26.26 0.03
CA PRO A 68 12.20 27.35 0.93
C PRO A 68 12.73 28.52 0.09
N ARG A 69 11.82 29.16 -0.63
CA ARG A 69 12.05 30.47 -1.25
C ARG A 69 10.96 31.41 -0.76
N THR A 70 11.00 31.66 0.54
CA THR A 70 10.81 32.99 1.10
C THR A 70 11.95 33.89 0.63
#